data_AF-A4G105-F1
#
_entry.id   AF-A4G105-F1
#
_cell.length_a   1.000
_cell.length_b   1.000
_cell.length_c   1.000
_cell.angle_alpha   90.00
_cell.angle_beta   90.00
_cell.angle_gamma   90.00
#
_symmetry.space_group_name_H-M   'P 1'
#
loop_
_entity.id
_entity.type
_entity.pdbx_description
1 polymer ?
#
loop_
_entity_poly.entity_id
_entity_poly.type
_entity_poly.pdbx_seq_one_letter_code
_entity_poly.pdbx_strand_id
1 'polypeptide(L)'
;MGSILSKIKKTIENKEGKEKKTIIEGDKTAELTRINNKLDNIDKIVNEHLNDFELLGKAIDEYLLSIKKELKDNINADSKKKIEQINKIQNTLKELENRFNDFEKAVQEVKTIRERDKKNWKILNEWLHNVEDRLKTLEQEKKNNKRRYNEINNKFAGIEKYINTERYKKTIKKETNRENVLYLLKNGLNQPTEIKKEFKGGTKALYETLKRLEKSGEITRRKEGKKVYYEIKKGYNL
;
A
#
# COMPACT_ATOMS: atom_id res chain seq x y z
N MET A 1 -12.49 0.76 -36.07
CA MET A 1 -11.44 1.73 -35.67
C MET A 1 -10.91 1.58 -34.25
N GLY A 2 -11.48 0.74 -33.36
CA GLY A 2 -11.08 0.69 -31.93
C GLY A 2 -9.81 -0.11 -31.56
N SER A 3 -9.20 -0.86 -32.48
CA SER A 3 -8.10 -1.79 -32.17
C SER A 3 -6.71 -1.14 -32.27
N ILE A 4 -6.49 -0.26 -33.25
CA ILE A 4 -5.19 0.35 -33.54
C ILE A 4 -4.87 1.45 -32.51
N LEU A 5 -5.84 2.30 -32.18
CA LEU A 5 -5.69 3.36 -31.17
C LEU A 5 -5.39 2.82 -29.77
N SER A 6 -5.97 1.68 -29.38
CA SER A 6 -5.66 1.05 -28.08
C SER A 6 -4.25 0.47 -28.02
N LYS A 7 -3.72 -0.01 -29.16
CA LYS A 7 -2.37 -0.53 -29.26
C LYS A 7 -1.36 0.61 -29.23
N ILE A 8 -1.62 1.71 -29.97
CA ILE A 8 -0.79 2.92 -29.95
C ILE A 8 -0.75 3.51 -28.54
N LYS A 9 -1.90 3.66 -27.87
CA LYS A 9 -1.97 4.19 -26.50
C LYS A 9 -1.21 3.32 -25.48
N LYS A 10 -1.34 1.98 -25.56
CA LYS A 10 -0.56 1.08 -24.70
C LYS A 10 0.94 1.11 -25.00
N THR A 11 1.34 1.28 -26.25
CA THR A 11 2.76 1.39 -26.62
C THR A 11 3.36 2.71 -26.14
N ILE A 12 2.60 3.81 -26.20
CA ILE A 12 3.01 5.12 -25.67
C ILE A 12 3.06 5.10 -24.14
N GLU A 13 2.03 4.58 -23.45
CA GLU A 13 2.01 4.48 -21.98
C GLU A 13 3.12 3.54 -21.45
N ASN A 14 3.41 2.44 -22.16
CA ASN A 14 4.50 1.53 -21.79
C ASN A 14 5.90 2.09 -22.10
N LYS A 15 6.06 2.92 -23.14
CA LYS A 15 7.33 3.60 -23.43
C LYS A 15 7.56 4.76 -22.48
N GLU A 16 6.59 5.65 -22.30
CA GLU A 16 6.73 6.83 -21.43
C GLU A 16 6.86 6.47 -19.95
N GLY A 17 6.16 5.42 -19.48
CA GLY A 17 6.23 4.97 -18.08
C GLY A 17 7.51 4.19 -17.75
N LYS A 18 8.05 3.41 -18.69
CA LYS A 18 9.31 2.67 -18.50
C LYS A 18 10.53 3.55 -18.78
N GLU A 19 10.55 4.34 -19.84
CA GLU A 19 11.66 5.26 -20.10
C GLU A 19 11.77 6.29 -18.97
N LYS A 20 10.68 6.93 -18.50
CA LYS A 20 10.79 7.91 -17.40
C LYS A 20 11.22 7.29 -16.07
N LYS A 21 10.74 6.11 -15.67
CA LYS A 21 11.20 5.46 -14.41
C LYS A 21 12.65 4.99 -14.50
N THR A 22 13.04 4.34 -15.60
CA THR A 22 14.41 3.79 -15.75
C THR A 22 15.44 4.91 -15.95
N ILE A 23 15.07 6.00 -16.65
CA ILE A 23 15.93 7.18 -16.82
C ILE A 23 16.07 7.94 -15.49
N ILE A 24 14.99 8.17 -14.73
CA ILE A 24 15.05 8.94 -13.48
C ILE A 24 15.74 8.15 -12.34
N GLU A 25 15.51 6.84 -12.21
CA GLU A 25 16.21 6.01 -11.21
C GLU A 25 17.66 5.72 -11.61
N GLY A 26 17.92 5.48 -12.91
CA GLY A 26 19.27 5.30 -13.46
C GLY A 26 20.14 6.55 -13.39
N ASP A 27 19.59 7.73 -13.71
CA ASP A 27 20.30 9.00 -13.61
C ASP A 27 20.57 9.39 -12.15
N LYS A 28 19.62 9.20 -11.23
CA LYS A 28 19.83 9.49 -9.80
C LYS A 28 20.86 8.55 -9.16
N THR A 29 20.84 7.26 -9.50
CA THR A 29 21.86 6.31 -8.99
C THR A 29 23.23 6.56 -9.60
N ALA A 30 23.30 6.92 -10.89
CA ALA A 30 24.56 7.31 -11.53
C ALA A 30 25.12 8.62 -10.96
N GLU A 31 24.27 9.60 -10.68
CA GLU A 31 24.65 10.89 -10.11
C GLU A 31 25.09 10.75 -8.64
N LEU A 32 24.39 9.94 -7.83
CA LEU A 32 24.83 9.56 -6.47
C LEU A 32 26.16 8.82 -6.48
N THR A 33 26.38 7.92 -7.44
CA THR A 33 27.66 7.22 -7.60
C THR A 33 28.77 8.18 -7.98
N ARG A 34 28.51 9.14 -8.87
CA ARG A 34 29.47 10.21 -9.22
C ARG A 34 29.78 11.13 -8.05
N ILE A 35 28.79 11.47 -7.22
CA ILE A 35 28.98 12.28 -6.02
C ILE A 35 29.83 11.52 -5.00
N ASN A 36 29.53 10.24 -4.74
CA ASN A 36 30.32 9.40 -3.84
C ASN A 36 31.78 9.27 -4.32
N ASN A 37 32.01 9.02 -5.61
CA ASN A 37 33.36 8.93 -6.16
C ASN A 37 34.15 10.24 -6.05
N LYS A 38 33.48 11.39 -6.23
CA LYS A 38 34.11 12.71 -6.02
C LYS A 38 34.46 12.93 -4.56
N LEU A 39 33.59 12.51 -3.64
CA LEU A 39 33.82 12.63 -2.20
C LEU A 39 34.94 11.71 -1.71
N ASP A 40 35.01 10.46 -2.19
CA ASP A 40 36.09 9.53 -1.85
C ASP A 40 37.46 10.05 -2.35
N ASN A 41 37.47 10.73 -3.51
CA ASN A 41 38.68 11.37 -4.02
C ASN A 41 39.09 12.58 -3.18
N ILE A 42 38.13 13.36 -2.66
CA ILE A 42 38.40 14.46 -1.73
C ILE A 42 38.94 13.89 -0.40
N ASP A 43 38.33 12.83 0.14
CA ASP A 43 38.80 12.17 1.37
C ASP A 43 40.25 11.69 1.23
N LYS A 44 40.59 11.12 0.07
CA LYS A 44 41.97 10.70 -0.24
C LYS A 44 42.94 11.88 -0.24
N ILE A 45 42.61 12.95 -0.96
CA ILE A 45 43.44 14.17 -1.06
C ILE A 45 43.60 14.83 0.32
N VAL A 46 42.54 14.89 1.12
CA VAL A 46 42.58 15.43 2.48
C VAL A 46 43.52 14.61 3.37
N ASN A 47 43.46 13.27 3.30
CA ASN A 47 44.35 12.42 4.09
C ASN A 47 45.83 12.51 3.64
N GLU A 48 46.08 12.63 2.33
CA GLU A 48 47.43 12.85 1.79
C GLU A 48 48.01 14.17 2.29
N HIS A 49 47.23 15.26 2.25
CA HIS A 49 47.66 16.55 2.79
C HIS A 49 47.87 16.54 4.31
N LEU A 50 47.00 15.87 5.08
CA LEU A 50 47.20 15.71 6.52
C LEU A 50 48.54 15.04 6.85
N ASN A 51 48.93 14.00 6.10
CA ASN A 51 50.23 13.35 6.24
C ASN A 51 51.40 14.26 5.85
N ASP A 52 51.28 15.01 4.75
CA ASP A 52 52.30 15.96 4.31
C ASP A 52 52.52 17.07 5.36
N PHE A 53 51.45 17.54 6.01
CA PHE A 53 51.53 18.52 7.09
C PHE A 53 52.20 17.95 8.35
N GLU A 54 51.95 16.69 8.71
CA GLU A 54 52.63 16.04 9.84
C GLU A 54 54.14 15.89 9.58
N LEU A 55 54.54 15.56 8.34
CA LEU A 55 55.93 15.49 7.93
C LEU A 55 56.62 16.87 7.93
N LEU A 56 55.92 17.92 7.48
CA LEU A 56 56.41 19.30 7.53
C LEU A 56 56.63 19.79 8.96
N GLY A 57 55.72 19.47 9.90
CA GLY A 57 55.88 19.81 11.31
C GLY A 57 57.17 19.24 11.90
N LYS A 58 57.43 17.94 11.67
CA LYS A 58 58.65 17.26 12.13
C LYS A 58 59.93 17.85 11.51
N ALA A 59 59.90 18.15 10.20
CA ALA A 59 61.05 18.73 9.52
C ALA A 59 61.38 20.15 10.02
N ILE A 60 60.37 20.95 10.35
CA ILE A 60 60.58 22.29 10.91
C ILE A 60 61.14 22.19 12.33
N ASP A 61 60.66 21.26 13.16
CA ASP A 61 61.18 21.02 14.51
C ASP A 61 62.68 20.63 14.49
N GLU A 62 63.07 19.74 13.58
CA GLU A 62 64.48 19.37 13.38
C GLU A 62 65.34 20.55 12.93
N TYR A 63 64.83 21.37 12.01
CA TYR A 63 65.52 22.57 11.55
C TYR A 63 65.70 23.59 12.67
N LEU A 64 64.66 23.86 13.47
CA LEU A 64 64.75 24.75 14.63
C LEU A 64 65.74 24.25 15.69
N LEU A 65 65.78 22.94 15.93
CA LEU A 65 66.77 22.30 16.80
C LEU A 65 68.21 22.50 16.31
N SER A 66 68.43 22.44 14.99
CA SER A 66 69.75 22.64 14.38
C SER A 66 70.26 24.08 14.56
N ILE A 67 69.41 25.10 14.31
CA ILE A 67 69.80 26.50 14.47
C ILE A 67 70.03 26.83 15.96
N LYS A 68 69.22 26.27 16.87
CA LYS A 68 69.37 26.48 18.31
C LYS A 68 70.70 25.93 18.85
N LYS A 69 71.20 24.81 18.30
CA LYS A 69 72.54 24.28 18.61
C LYS A 69 73.63 25.20 18.08
N GLU A 70 73.54 25.63 16.83
CA GLU A 70 74.52 26.52 16.18
C GLU A 70 74.66 27.88 16.89
N LEU A 71 73.56 28.42 17.42
CA LEU A 71 73.54 29.69 18.18
C LEU A 71 74.14 29.58 19.59
N LYS A 72 74.12 28.38 20.19
CA LYS A 72 74.67 28.16 21.54
C LYS A 72 76.21 28.25 21.55
N ASP A 73 76.85 28.06 20.39
CA ASP A 73 78.30 27.96 20.25
C ASP A 73 78.98 29.28 19.78
N ASN A 74 78.25 30.34 19.40
CA ASN A 74 78.81 31.64 19.03
C ASN A 74 77.81 32.81 19.21
N ILE A 75 78.14 33.83 20.01
CA ILE A 75 77.28 35.02 20.19
C ILE A 75 77.94 36.27 19.59
N ASN A 76 77.43 36.71 18.44
CA ASN A 76 77.68 38.02 17.83
C ASN A 76 76.35 38.63 17.32
N ALA A 77 76.38 39.81 16.68
CA ALA A 77 75.16 40.51 16.22
C ALA A 77 74.31 39.72 15.22
N ASP A 78 74.90 38.75 14.51
CA ASP A 78 74.21 37.85 13.58
C ASP A 78 73.34 36.83 14.33
N SER A 79 73.79 36.37 15.50
CA SER A 79 73.03 35.48 16.38
C SER A 79 71.71 36.10 16.87
N LYS A 80 71.66 37.42 17.13
CA LYS A 80 70.41 38.10 17.52
C LYS A 80 69.37 38.12 16.39
N LYS A 81 69.79 38.34 15.15
CA LYS A 81 68.89 38.30 13.97
C LYS A 81 68.35 36.89 13.73
N LYS A 82 69.20 35.86 13.87
CA LYS A 82 68.79 34.46 13.80
C LYS A 82 67.78 34.09 14.90
N ILE A 83 67.95 34.57 16.13
CA ILE A 83 66.98 34.37 17.24
C ILE A 83 65.63 35.02 16.91
N GLU A 84 65.62 36.23 16.35
CA GLU A 84 64.38 36.89 15.94
C GLU A 84 63.64 36.12 14.84
N GLN A 85 64.38 35.57 13.87
CA GLN A 85 63.83 34.69 12.84
C GLN A 85 63.25 33.39 13.44
N ILE A 86 63.94 32.76 14.39
CA ILE A 86 63.43 31.59 15.11
C ILE A 86 62.10 31.91 15.82
N ASN A 87 62.03 33.04 16.53
CA ASN A 87 60.81 33.42 17.23
C ASN A 87 59.64 33.67 16.25
N LYS A 88 59.91 34.25 15.08
CA LYS A 88 58.90 34.41 14.01
C LYS A 88 58.43 33.04 13.48
N ILE A 89 59.35 32.11 13.27
CA ILE A 89 59.03 30.74 12.82
C ILE A 89 58.19 30.02 13.89
N GLN A 90 58.56 30.12 15.17
CA GLN A 90 57.81 29.49 16.27
C GLN A 90 56.38 30.04 16.42
N ASN A 91 56.21 31.35 16.28
CA ASN A 91 54.88 31.96 16.28
C ASN A 91 54.05 31.47 15.09
N THR A 92 54.65 31.40 13.91
CA THR A 92 54.00 30.89 12.69
C THR A 92 53.60 29.42 12.83
N LEU A 93 54.45 28.58 13.44
CA LEU A 93 54.13 27.18 13.73
C LEU A 93 52.95 27.06 14.69
N LYS A 94 52.93 27.85 15.76
CA LYS A 94 51.83 27.85 16.71
C LYS A 94 50.50 28.27 16.06
N GLU A 95 50.54 29.24 15.15
CA GLU A 95 49.38 29.62 14.35
C GLU A 95 48.92 28.50 13.40
N LEU A 96 49.86 27.76 12.79
CA LEU A 96 49.56 26.60 11.96
C LEU A 96 48.97 25.44 12.77
N GLU A 97 49.51 25.13 13.94
CA GLU A 97 48.96 24.12 14.86
C GLU A 97 47.52 24.44 15.26
N ASN A 98 47.23 25.71 15.60
CA ASN A 98 45.87 26.13 15.92
C ASN A 98 44.93 25.95 14.73
N ARG A 99 45.34 26.36 13.53
CA ARG A 99 44.56 26.16 12.30
C ARG A 99 44.36 24.68 11.97
N PHE A 100 45.36 23.84 12.27
CA PHE A 100 45.27 22.39 12.08
C PHE A 100 44.24 21.77 13.04
N ASN A 101 44.28 22.15 14.32
CA ASN A 101 43.28 21.70 15.30
C ASN A 101 41.85 22.11 14.90
N ASP A 102 41.67 23.30 14.35
CA ASP A 102 40.35 23.73 13.85
C ASP A 102 39.92 22.97 12.60
N PHE A 103 40.87 22.66 11.70
CA PHE A 103 40.62 21.80 10.55
C PHE A 103 40.23 20.37 10.94
N GLU A 104 40.93 19.76 11.91
CA GLU A 104 40.58 18.43 12.41
C GLU A 104 39.16 18.37 12.99
N LYS A 105 38.75 19.38 13.76
CA LYS A 105 37.38 19.48 14.29
C LYS A 105 36.35 19.53 13.16
N ALA A 106 36.58 20.37 12.15
CA ALA A 106 35.69 20.48 11.00
C ALA A 106 35.58 19.15 10.23
N VAL A 107 36.69 18.41 10.07
CA VAL A 107 36.68 17.08 9.45
C VAL A 107 35.84 16.09 10.26
N GLN A 108 35.93 16.12 11.60
CA GLN A 108 35.13 15.25 12.47
C GLN A 108 33.63 15.57 12.42
N GLU A 109 33.28 16.86 12.34
CA GLU A 109 31.89 17.29 12.14
C GLU A 109 31.33 16.77 10.80
N VAL A 110 32.09 16.90 9.72
CA VAL A 110 31.71 16.38 8.39
C VAL A 110 31.53 14.85 8.42
N LYS A 111 32.44 14.10 9.06
CA LYS A 111 32.30 12.64 9.23
C LYS A 111 31.02 12.27 9.99
N THR A 112 30.72 13.00 11.06
CA THR A 112 29.52 12.78 11.88
C THR A 112 28.24 13.04 11.09
N ILE A 113 28.20 14.10 10.27
CA ILE A 113 27.09 14.40 9.36
C ILE A 113 26.91 13.26 8.35
N ARG A 114 28.00 12.79 7.72
CA ARG A 114 27.97 11.67 6.76
C ARG A 114 27.39 10.39 7.35
N GLU A 115 27.78 10.04 8.59
CA GLU A 115 27.25 8.85 9.25
C GLU A 115 25.75 8.98 9.56
N ARG A 116 25.31 10.17 9.97
CA ARG A 116 23.90 10.47 10.20
C ARG A 116 23.09 10.34 8.91
N ASP A 117 23.58 10.91 7.81
CA ASP A 117 22.91 10.85 6.52
C ASP A 117 22.85 9.42 5.98
N LYS A 118 23.92 8.63 6.16
CA LYS A 118 23.92 7.20 5.81
C LYS A 118 22.86 6.41 6.58
N LYS A 119 22.70 6.68 7.89
CA LYS A 119 21.64 6.05 8.72
C LYS A 119 20.25 6.46 8.24
N ASN A 120 20.03 7.76 7.99
CA ASN A 120 18.75 8.28 7.49
C ASN A 120 18.40 7.69 6.12
N TRP A 121 19.37 7.56 5.23
CA TRP A 121 19.18 6.94 3.92
C TRP A 121 18.78 5.47 4.02
N LYS A 122 19.39 4.72 4.95
CA LYS A 122 19.02 3.33 5.21
C LYS A 122 17.55 3.22 5.64
N ILE A 123 17.12 4.06 6.60
CA ILE A 123 15.74 4.10 7.08
C ILE A 123 14.77 4.44 5.93
N LEU A 124 15.12 5.41 5.09
CA LEU A 124 14.30 5.79 3.93
C LEU A 124 14.14 4.62 2.94
N ASN A 125 15.21 3.88 2.66
CA ASN A 125 15.16 2.73 1.76
C ASN A 125 14.32 1.58 2.33
N GLU A 126 14.44 1.30 3.63
CA GLU A 126 13.61 0.31 4.30
C GLU A 126 12.12 0.71 4.24
N TRP A 127 11.82 2.00 4.46
CA TRP A 127 10.47 2.53 4.32
C TRP A 127 9.93 2.40 2.88
N LEU A 128 10.73 2.77 1.87
CA LEU A 128 10.35 2.63 0.46
C LEU A 128 10.05 1.17 0.10
N HIS A 129 10.88 0.23 0.53
CA HIS A 129 10.68 -1.19 0.27
C HIS A 129 9.35 -1.70 0.87
N ASN A 130 9.06 -1.30 2.11
CA ASN A 130 7.79 -1.63 2.77
C ASN A 130 6.58 -1.04 2.03
N VAL A 131 6.69 0.18 1.50
CA VAL A 131 5.64 0.80 0.69
C VAL A 131 5.42 0.03 -0.61
N GLU A 132 6.49 -0.39 -1.30
CA GLU A 132 6.40 -1.15 -2.54
C GLU A 132 5.71 -2.50 -2.35
N ASP A 133 6.05 -3.25 -1.29
CA ASP A 133 5.44 -4.54 -1.02
C ASP A 133 3.96 -4.41 -0.61
N ARG A 134 3.62 -3.34 0.10
CA ARG A 134 2.23 -3.02 0.42
C ARG A 134 1.44 -2.65 -0.83
N LEU A 135 2.04 -1.94 -1.79
CA LEU A 135 1.39 -1.65 -3.09
C LEU A 135 1.11 -2.92 -3.89
N LYS A 136 2.08 -3.85 -3.98
CA LYS A 136 1.88 -5.15 -4.66
C LYS A 136 0.73 -5.94 -4.03
N THR A 137 0.65 -5.94 -2.69
CA THR A 137 -0.41 -6.62 -1.94
C THR A 137 -1.77 -6.02 -2.27
N LEU A 138 -1.91 -4.69 -2.23
CA LEU A 138 -3.15 -3.99 -2.58
C LEU A 138 -3.59 -4.24 -4.03
N GLU A 139 -2.65 -4.32 -4.98
CA GLU A 139 -2.98 -4.69 -6.36
C GLU A 139 -3.55 -6.10 -6.48
N GLN A 140 -2.98 -7.05 -5.74
CA GLN A 140 -3.46 -8.43 -5.72
C GLN A 140 -4.84 -8.53 -5.06
N GLU A 141 -5.07 -7.82 -3.96
CA GLU A 141 -6.38 -7.73 -3.31
C GLU A 141 -7.43 -7.13 -4.25
N LYS A 142 -7.10 -6.04 -4.94
CA LYS A 142 -7.99 -5.42 -5.94
C LYS A 142 -8.39 -6.41 -7.04
N LYS A 143 -7.43 -7.20 -7.54
CA LYS A 143 -7.69 -8.24 -8.55
C LYS A 143 -8.58 -9.35 -8.00
N ASN A 144 -8.35 -9.79 -6.77
CA ASN A 144 -9.17 -10.80 -6.09
C ASN A 144 -10.59 -10.29 -5.84
N ASN A 145 -10.76 -9.06 -5.37
CA ASN A 145 -12.06 -8.44 -5.17
C ASN A 145 -12.84 -8.30 -6.49
N LYS A 146 -12.17 -7.93 -7.58
CA LYS A 146 -12.79 -7.91 -8.91
C LYS A 146 -13.30 -9.29 -9.35
N ARG A 147 -12.54 -10.36 -9.09
CA ARG A 147 -12.98 -11.75 -9.37
C ARG A 147 -14.21 -12.11 -8.55
N ARG A 148 -14.18 -11.85 -7.23
CA ARG A 148 -15.31 -12.10 -6.32
C ARG A 148 -16.57 -11.36 -6.77
N TYR A 149 -16.44 -10.09 -7.14
CA TYR A 149 -17.55 -9.30 -7.67
C TYR A 149 -18.17 -9.94 -8.91
N ASN A 150 -17.34 -10.39 -9.86
CA ASN A 150 -17.83 -11.06 -11.07
C ASN A 150 -18.52 -12.41 -10.75
N GLU A 151 -17.98 -13.19 -9.82
CA GLU A 151 -18.60 -14.45 -9.37
C GLU A 151 -19.98 -14.21 -8.74
N ILE A 152 -20.10 -13.18 -7.91
CA ILE A 152 -21.37 -12.77 -7.30
C ILE A 152 -22.37 -12.36 -8.37
N ASN A 153 -21.97 -11.53 -9.33
CA ASN A 153 -22.84 -11.11 -10.43
C ASN A 153 -23.32 -12.29 -11.28
N ASN A 154 -22.44 -13.26 -11.56
CA ASN A 154 -22.83 -14.46 -12.30
C ASN A 154 -23.85 -15.31 -11.51
N LYS A 155 -23.71 -15.40 -10.19
CA LYS A 155 -24.69 -16.07 -9.32
C LYS A 155 -26.03 -15.33 -9.34
N PHE A 156 -26.03 -14.00 -9.24
CA PHE A 156 -27.25 -13.19 -9.32
C PHE A 156 -27.95 -13.37 -10.68
N ALA A 157 -27.21 -13.31 -11.79
CA ALA A 157 -27.77 -13.57 -13.12
C ALA A 157 -28.40 -14.97 -13.23
N GLY A 158 -27.77 -15.97 -12.61
CA GLY A 158 -28.32 -17.33 -12.52
C GLY A 158 -29.64 -17.39 -11.73
N ILE A 159 -29.70 -16.69 -10.59
CA ILE A 159 -30.92 -16.58 -9.76
C ILE A 159 -32.03 -15.84 -10.52
N GLU A 160 -31.72 -14.70 -11.15
CA GLU A 160 -32.67 -13.95 -11.97
C GLU A 160 -33.24 -14.82 -13.08
N LYS A 161 -32.39 -15.58 -13.78
CA LYS A 161 -32.84 -16.52 -14.80
C LYS A 161 -33.78 -17.58 -14.22
N TYR A 162 -33.44 -18.14 -13.06
CA TYR A 162 -34.23 -19.15 -12.38
C TYR A 162 -35.61 -18.63 -11.93
N ILE A 163 -35.65 -17.47 -11.28
CA ILE A 163 -36.89 -16.85 -10.80
C ILE A 163 -37.82 -16.50 -11.97
N ASN A 164 -37.25 -16.10 -13.10
CA ASN A 164 -38.01 -15.79 -14.31
C ASN A 164 -38.54 -17.02 -15.05
N THR A 165 -38.16 -18.24 -14.64
CA THR A 165 -38.71 -19.47 -15.25
C THR A 165 -40.21 -19.62 -14.96
N GLU A 166 -40.92 -20.16 -15.94
CA GLU A 166 -42.35 -20.48 -15.78
C GLU A 166 -42.62 -21.48 -14.67
N ARG A 167 -41.67 -22.39 -14.40
CA ARG A 167 -41.77 -23.32 -13.27
C ARG A 167 -41.81 -22.58 -11.95
N TYR A 168 -40.88 -21.65 -11.72
CA TYR A 168 -40.82 -20.90 -10.48
C TYR A 168 -42.04 -19.99 -10.29
N LYS A 169 -42.41 -19.23 -11.34
CA LYS A 169 -43.63 -18.41 -11.34
C LYS A 169 -44.89 -19.21 -11.00
N LYS A 170 -45.03 -20.44 -11.54
CA LYS A 170 -46.13 -21.34 -11.21
C LYS A 170 -46.09 -21.77 -9.74
N THR A 171 -44.92 -22.04 -9.17
CA THR A 171 -44.77 -22.38 -7.75
C THR A 171 -45.18 -21.21 -6.86
N ILE A 172 -44.69 -20.00 -7.13
CA ILE A 172 -45.08 -18.79 -6.39
C ILE A 172 -46.59 -18.58 -6.45
N LYS A 173 -47.19 -18.65 -7.65
CA LYS A 173 -48.65 -18.51 -7.81
C LYS A 173 -49.43 -19.56 -7.04
N LYS A 174 -48.91 -20.79 -6.94
CA LYS A 174 -49.53 -21.86 -6.14
C LYS A 174 -49.46 -21.54 -4.65
N GLU A 175 -48.33 -21.04 -4.17
CA GLU A 175 -48.13 -20.67 -2.76
C GLU A 175 -48.96 -19.45 -2.37
N THR A 176 -48.97 -18.40 -3.19
CA THR A 176 -49.84 -17.23 -2.99
C THR A 176 -51.33 -17.61 -2.94
N ASN A 177 -51.75 -18.56 -3.79
CA ASN A 177 -53.13 -19.06 -3.73
C ASN A 177 -53.40 -19.84 -2.43
N ARG A 178 -52.43 -20.64 -1.98
CA ARG A 178 -52.49 -21.40 -0.72
C ARG A 178 -52.67 -20.44 0.47
N GLU A 179 -51.81 -19.44 0.60
CA GLU A 179 -51.86 -18.42 1.65
C GLU A 179 -53.18 -17.65 1.64
N ASN A 180 -53.64 -17.19 0.47
CA ASN A 180 -54.93 -16.48 0.37
C ASN A 180 -56.09 -17.36 0.85
N VAL A 181 -56.13 -18.64 0.48
CA VAL A 181 -57.21 -19.54 0.92
C VAL A 181 -57.14 -19.77 2.43
N LEU A 182 -55.95 -20.02 2.97
CA LEU A 182 -55.78 -20.23 4.41
C LEU A 182 -56.12 -18.97 5.21
N TYR A 183 -55.76 -17.78 4.72
CA TYR A 183 -56.14 -16.51 5.33
C TYR A 183 -57.67 -16.33 5.38
N LEU A 184 -58.38 -16.63 4.29
CA LEU A 184 -59.84 -16.54 4.22
C LEU A 184 -60.54 -17.56 5.14
N LEU A 185 -59.90 -18.71 5.39
CA LEU A 185 -60.39 -19.73 6.31
C LEU A 185 -60.02 -19.49 7.78
N LYS A 186 -59.23 -18.45 8.08
CA LYS A 186 -58.75 -18.16 9.44
C LYS A 186 -59.88 -17.96 10.46
N ASN A 187 -61.02 -17.43 10.00
CA ASN A 187 -62.16 -17.11 10.86
C ASN A 187 -63.19 -18.25 10.96
N GLY A 188 -62.87 -19.44 10.42
CA GLY A 188 -63.67 -20.65 10.62
C GLY A 188 -64.26 -21.24 9.34
N LEU A 189 -65.43 -21.84 9.48
CA LEU A 189 -66.08 -22.66 8.46
C LEU A 189 -66.64 -21.79 7.31
N ASN A 190 -66.17 -21.99 6.08
CA ASN A 190 -66.60 -21.20 4.91
C ASN A 190 -66.96 -22.09 3.72
N GLN A 191 -67.90 -21.64 2.89
CA GLN A 191 -68.21 -22.26 1.60
C GLN A 191 -67.25 -21.79 0.50
N PRO A 192 -66.96 -22.62 -0.52
CA PRO A 192 -66.16 -22.20 -1.66
C PRO A 192 -66.69 -20.95 -2.39
N THR A 193 -68.01 -20.75 -2.40
CA THR A 193 -68.67 -19.58 -3.00
C THR A 193 -68.39 -18.29 -2.22
N GLU A 194 -68.26 -18.38 -0.89
CA GLU A 194 -67.91 -17.27 -0.01
C GLU A 194 -66.42 -16.93 -0.17
N ILE A 195 -65.55 -17.95 -0.11
CA ILE A 195 -64.10 -17.80 -0.33
C ILE A 195 -63.84 -17.19 -1.72
N LYS A 196 -64.62 -17.57 -2.74
CA LYS A 196 -64.42 -17.10 -4.12
C LYS A 196 -64.61 -15.58 -4.27
N LYS A 197 -65.44 -14.95 -3.45
CA LYS A 197 -65.72 -13.49 -3.51
C LYS A 197 -64.47 -12.68 -3.20
N GLU A 198 -63.66 -13.15 -2.26
CA GLU A 198 -62.44 -12.46 -1.81
C GLU A 198 -61.16 -13.08 -2.38
N PHE A 199 -61.24 -14.30 -2.94
CA PHE A 199 -60.10 -14.98 -3.53
C PHE A 199 -59.65 -14.30 -4.84
N LYS A 200 -58.41 -13.79 -4.80
CA LYS A 200 -57.75 -13.05 -5.89
C LYS A 200 -57.47 -13.88 -7.16
N GLY A 201 -57.63 -15.19 -7.12
CA GLY A 201 -57.42 -16.08 -8.27
C GLY A 201 -58.71 -16.49 -8.99
N GLY A 202 -58.57 -17.14 -10.15
CA GLY A 202 -59.69 -17.71 -10.91
C GLY A 202 -60.36 -18.89 -10.21
N THR A 203 -61.60 -19.21 -10.59
CA THR A 203 -62.41 -20.26 -9.96
C THR A 203 -61.73 -21.63 -9.99
N LYS A 204 -61.14 -22.01 -11.13
CA LYS A 204 -60.37 -23.26 -11.25
C LYS A 204 -59.21 -23.32 -10.25
N ALA A 205 -58.47 -22.22 -10.09
CA ALA A 205 -57.34 -22.15 -9.17
C ALA A 205 -57.77 -22.28 -7.71
N LEU A 206 -58.94 -21.73 -7.34
CA LEU A 206 -59.51 -21.90 -6.00
C LEU A 206 -59.77 -23.39 -5.68
N TYR A 207 -60.52 -24.08 -6.54
CA TYR A 207 -60.86 -25.49 -6.31
C TYR A 207 -59.63 -26.40 -6.35
N GLU A 208 -58.67 -26.16 -7.25
CA GLU A 208 -57.39 -26.89 -7.26
C GLU A 208 -56.57 -26.65 -5.98
N THR A 209 -56.69 -25.48 -5.37
CA THR A 209 -55.99 -25.14 -4.12
C THR A 209 -56.68 -25.79 -2.93
N LEU A 210 -58.01 -25.70 -2.82
CA LEU A 210 -58.79 -26.40 -1.80
C LEU A 210 -58.55 -27.91 -1.84
N LYS A 211 -58.57 -28.53 -3.02
CA LYS A 211 -58.29 -29.96 -3.18
C LYS A 211 -56.88 -30.34 -2.72
N ARG A 212 -55.88 -29.47 -2.96
CA ARG A 212 -54.50 -29.71 -2.54
C ARG A 212 -54.34 -29.58 -1.04
N LEU A 213 -54.91 -28.52 -0.44
CA LEU A 213 -54.92 -28.28 1.00
C LEU A 213 -55.65 -29.40 1.76
N GLU A 214 -56.74 -29.92 1.19
CA GLU A 214 -57.48 -31.06 1.73
C GLU A 214 -56.62 -32.32 1.68
N LYS A 215 -55.91 -32.54 0.55
CA LYS A 215 -55.00 -33.69 0.39
C LYS A 215 -53.77 -33.61 1.29
N SER A 216 -53.23 -32.42 1.54
CA SER A 216 -52.10 -32.21 2.48
C SER A 216 -52.55 -32.23 3.94
N GLY A 217 -53.85 -32.25 4.21
CA GLY A 217 -54.42 -32.31 5.55
C GLY A 217 -54.38 -30.99 6.31
N GLU A 218 -54.17 -29.87 5.61
CA GLU A 218 -54.14 -28.52 6.18
C GLU A 218 -55.55 -27.99 6.45
N ILE A 219 -56.52 -28.42 5.63
CA ILE A 219 -57.94 -28.09 5.78
C ILE A 219 -58.78 -29.36 5.81
N THR A 220 -59.94 -29.28 6.43
CA THR A 220 -60.95 -30.35 6.46
C THR A 220 -62.19 -29.94 5.69
N ARG A 221 -62.72 -30.87 4.89
CA ARG A 221 -63.97 -30.72 4.13
C ARG A 221 -65.13 -31.31 4.91
N ARG A 222 -66.19 -30.52 5.12
CA ARG A 222 -67.48 -30.97 5.69
C ARG A 222 -68.59 -30.83 4.66
N LYS A 223 -69.50 -31.79 4.61
CA LYS A 223 -70.66 -31.77 3.72
C LYS A 223 -71.93 -31.79 4.56
N GLU A 224 -72.78 -30.78 4.37
CA GLU A 224 -74.06 -30.65 5.05
C GLU A 224 -75.17 -30.50 3.99
N GLY A 225 -75.93 -31.57 3.78
CA GLY A 225 -76.92 -31.64 2.69
C GLY A 225 -76.29 -31.43 1.31
N LYS A 226 -76.76 -30.41 0.57
CA LYS A 226 -76.23 -30.02 -0.75
C LYS A 226 -75.03 -29.06 -0.67
N LYS A 227 -74.65 -28.58 0.51
CA LYS A 227 -73.59 -27.59 0.71
C LYS A 227 -72.29 -28.25 1.18
N VAL A 228 -71.17 -27.65 0.78
CA VAL A 228 -69.81 -28.10 1.14
C VAL A 228 -69.09 -26.95 1.79
N TYR A 229 -68.43 -27.23 2.90
CA TYR A 229 -67.70 -26.27 3.70
C TYR A 229 -66.26 -26.74 3.92
N TYR A 230 -65.37 -25.77 4.11
CA TYR A 230 -63.96 -25.98 4.42
C TYR A 230 -63.59 -25.18 5.68
N GLU A 231 -62.71 -25.74 6.50
CA GLU A 231 -62.11 -25.08 7.68
C GLU A 231 -60.66 -25.52 7.83
N ILE A 232 -59.84 -24.70 8.48
CA ILE A 232 -58.47 -25.09 8.86
C ILE A 232 -58.53 -26.23 9.87
N LYS A 233 -57.71 -27.26 9.68
CA LYS A 233 -57.67 -28.41 10.59
C LYS A 233 -57.18 -27.97 11.98
N LYS A 234 -57.87 -28.41 13.04
CA LYS A 234 -57.46 -28.15 14.43
C LYS A 234 -56.02 -28.64 14.68
N GLY A 235 -55.18 -27.75 15.20
CA GLY A 235 -53.74 -28.00 15.45
C GLY A 235 -52.80 -27.57 14.33
N TYR A 236 -53.32 -27.03 13.22
CA TYR A 236 -52.50 -26.38 12.19
C TYR A 236 -52.25 -24.92 12.57
N ASN A 237 -51.01 -24.56 12.90
CA ASN A 237 -50.61 -23.19 13.18
C ASN A 237 -50.26 -22.48 11.87
N LEU A 238 -50.90 -21.33 11.63
CA LEU A 238 -50.64 -20.41 10.52
C LEU A 238 -49.31 -19.66 10.70
#